data_AF-A0ABD3N0B5-F1
#
_entry.id   AF-A0ABD3N0B5-F1
#
_cell.length_a   1.000
_cell.length_b   1.000
_cell.length_c   1.000
_cell.angle_alpha   90.00
_cell.angle_beta   90.00
_cell.angle_gamma   90.00
#
_symmetry.space_group_name_H-M   'P 1'
#
loop_
_entity.id
_entity.type
_entity.pdbx_description
1 polymer ?
#
loop_
_entity_poly.entity_id
_entity_poly.type
_entity_poly.pdbx_seq_one_letter_code
_entity_poly.pdbx_strand_id
1 'polypeptide(L)'
;MTVVLDDDDDDDDDVDVDVGGGGGGGGGREREIIFQLAPLDAMPHSVYLFLSQIAGGYWNRGASAFVINAGHVLQACPHPCLEHEDLGGRMSGYPYTDMKRDGLDVVSYQEYSTMYPHLRYTIGYAGRPRSGPEFYINLMDNTLDHGTREEREFRMGPRGHAAWAKEAFGGGGWGGEGGRGDDAAGGDIEPYPCFGKVIRGFDVVDEIAKGMTRALLPKGNDEGEGGGARRLDDNILLRPVKIVSVAILENYDPKGSGNDSNVKEEGGLKEDEDINDEL
;
A
#
# COMPACT_ATOMS: atom_id res chain seq x y z
N MET A 1 -5.30 4.54 12.29
CA MET A 1 -3.93 4.75 11.78
C MET A 1 -3.95 5.98 10.90
N THR A 2 -2.91 6.79 10.95
CA THR A 2 -2.72 7.98 10.12
C THR A 2 -1.54 7.78 9.19
N VAL A 3 -1.64 8.27 7.95
CA VAL A 3 -0.53 8.46 7.00
C VAL A 3 -0.44 9.95 6.68
N VAL A 4 0.74 10.53 6.89
CA VAL A 4 1.05 11.92 6.54
C VAL A 4 1.89 11.95 5.28
N LEU A 5 1.53 12.81 4.33
CA LEU A 5 2.17 12.94 3.02
C LEU A 5 2.84 14.29 2.86
N ASP A 6 3.95 14.29 2.12
CA ASP A 6 4.66 15.49 1.70
C ASP A 6 4.04 16.02 0.40
N ASP A 7 3.78 17.32 0.33
CA ASP A 7 3.20 18.00 -0.83
C ASP A 7 4.26 18.95 -1.39
N ASP A 8 5.29 18.37 -2.04
CA ASP A 8 6.40 19.11 -2.65
C ASP A 8 6.04 19.71 -4.04
N ASP A 9 4.74 19.89 -4.34
CA ASP A 9 4.25 20.47 -5.60
C ASP A 9 4.36 22.01 -5.65
N ASP A 10 5.38 22.59 -5.01
CA ASP A 10 5.83 23.98 -5.26
C ASP A 10 6.54 24.04 -6.63
N ASP A 11 5.87 23.58 -7.71
CA ASP A 11 6.18 23.98 -9.08
C ASP A 11 5.56 25.36 -9.33
N ASP A 12 5.99 26.34 -8.54
CA ASP A 12 5.88 27.74 -8.92
C ASP A 12 6.88 27.96 -10.07
N ASP A 13 6.45 27.64 -11.30
CA ASP A 13 6.93 28.27 -12.54
C ASP A 13 6.54 29.76 -12.58
N ASP A 14 6.62 30.44 -11.43
CA ASP A 14 6.54 31.89 -11.35
C ASP A 14 7.83 32.44 -11.96
N VAL A 15 7.69 32.85 -13.21
CA VAL A 15 8.60 33.73 -13.91
C VAL A 15 8.95 34.89 -12.97
N ASP A 16 10.19 34.87 -12.46
CA ASP A 16 10.78 35.91 -11.62
C ASP A 16 10.60 37.30 -12.28
N VAL A 17 9.57 38.03 -11.86
CA VAL A 17 9.60 39.49 -11.88
C VAL A 17 10.19 39.90 -10.54
N ASP A 18 11.51 40.03 -10.55
CA ASP A 18 12.35 40.44 -9.42
C ASP A 18 11.84 41.75 -8.79
N VAL A 19 11.13 41.62 -7.67
CA VAL A 19 10.89 42.71 -6.72
C VAL A 19 10.98 42.18 -5.29
N GLY A 20 12.22 41.99 -4.83
CA GLY A 20 12.63 42.35 -3.48
C GLY A 20 12.02 41.58 -2.29
N GLY A 21 12.76 40.56 -1.85
CA GLY A 21 13.17 40.44 -0.44
C GLY A 21 12.08 40.16 0.59
N GLY A 22 11.69 38.89 0.71
CA GLY A 22 11.04 38.35 1.89
C GLY A 22 11.17 36.85 1.92
N GLY A 23 12.05 36.31 2.78
CA GLY A 23 12.23 34.86 2.95
C GLY A 23 10.97 34.22 3.51
N GLY A 24 10.06 33.79 2.63
CA GLY A 24 8.98 32.87 2.95
C GLY A 24 9.49 31.46 2.77
N GLY A 25 9.66 30.72 3.88
CA GLY A 25 9.83 29.28 3.78
C GLY A 25 8.53 28.69 3.21
N GLY A 26 8.60 28.17 1.98
CA GLY A 26 7.57 27.30 1.41
C GLY A 26 7.44 26.08 2.31
N GLY A 27 6.49 26.13 3.23
CA GLY A 27 6.13 25.00 4.06
C GLY A 27 5.14 24.16 3.27
N GLY A 28 5.64 23.08 2.66
CA GLY A 28 4.79 22.07 2.03
C GLY A 28 3.65 21.68 2.97
N ARG A 29 2.42 21.58 2.44
CA ARG A 29 1.26 21.26 3.25
C ARG A 29 1.22 19.76 3.50
N GLU A 30 1.50 19.35 4.73
CA GLU A 30 1.28 17.97 5.15
C GLU A 30 -0.21 17.58 5.02
N ARG A 31 -0.49 16.46 4.34
CA ARG A 31 -1.85 15.93 4.14
C ARG A 31 -2.03 14.58 4.80
N GLU A 32 -3.27 14.27 5.24
CA GLU A 32 -3.56 13.12 6.09
C GLU A 32 -4.53 12.12 5.44
N ILE A 33 -4.21 10.83 5.50
CA ILE A 33 -5.15 9.72 5.26
C ILE A 33 -5.31 8.93 6.56
N ILE A 34 -6.56 8.66 6.98
CA ILE A 34 -6.83 7.83 8.15
C ILE A 34 -7.45 6.51 7.71
N PHE A 35 -6.84 5.41 8.16
CA PHE A 35 -7.36 4.06 7.97
C PHE A 35 -8.00 3.50 9.25
N GLN A 36 -9.15 2.84 9.07
CA GLN A 36 -9.72 1.89 10.00
C GLN A 36 -9.30 0.48 9.58
N LEU A 37 -8.53 -0.19 10.43
CA LEU A 37 -8.17 -1.60 10.22
C LEU A 37 -9.33 -2.51 10.58
N ALA A 38 -9.29 -3.72 10.03
CA ALA A 38 -10.18 -4.79 10.43
C ALA A 38 -10.02 -5.15 11.92
N PRO A 39 -11.09 -5.59 12.60
CA PRO A 39 -10.93 -6.12 13.93
C PRO A 39 -10.11 -7.42 13.88
N LEU A 40 -9.38 -7.68 14.96
CA LEU A 40 -8.46 -8.84 15.05
C LEU A 40 -9.18 -10.19 14.97
N ASP A 41 -10.49 -10.26 15.18
CA ASP A 41 -11.28 -11.49 15.00
C ASP A 41 -11.62 -11.77 13.52
N ALA A 42 -11.51 -10.76 12.65
CA ALA A 42 -11.81 -10.87 11.23
C ALA A 42 -10.56 -11.10 10.37
N MET A 43 -9.48 -10.37 10.66
CA MET A 43 -8.23 -10.39 9.90
C MET A 43 -6.99 -10.37 10.83
N PRO A 44 -6.89 -11.31 11.81
CA PRO A 44 -5.83 -11.29 12.81
C PRO A 44 -4.42 -11.22 12.22
N HIS A 45 -4.13 -12.01 11.18
CA HIS A 45 -2.77 -12.16 10.67
C HIS A 45 -2.32 -10.91 9.91
N SER A 46 -3.16 -10.43 8.99
CA SER A 46 -2.85 -9.29 8.13
C SER A 46 -2.76 -7.99 8.92
N VAL A 47 -3.69 -7.79 9.87
CA VAL A 47 -3.68 -6.62 10.76
C VAL A 47 -2.47 -6.65 11.69
N TYR A 48 -2.17 -7.80 12.30
CA TYR A 48 -1.00 -7.94 13.17
C TYR A 48 0.29 -7.63 12.41
N LEU A 49 0.49 -8.25 11.24
CA LEU A 49 1.65 -8.00 10.37
C LEU A 49 1.79 -6.50 10.09
N PHE A 50 0.70 -5.82 9.74
CA PHE A 50 0.75 -4.41 9.34
C PHE A 50 1.12 -3.51 10.51
N LEU A 51 0.51 -3.74 11.66
CA LEU A 51 0.84 -3.02 12.90
C LEU A 51 2.28 -3.29 13.33
N SER A 52 2.78 -4.52 13.17
CA SER A 52 4.19 -4.86 13.45
C SER A 52 5.17 -4.15 12.51
N GLN A 53 4.83 -3.99 11.23
CA GLN A 53 5.66 -3.19 10.31
C GLN A 53 5.72 -1.72 10.73
N ILE A 54 4.59 -1.15 11.16
CA ILE A 54 4.54 0.24 11.66
C ILE A 54 5.36 0.38 12.96
N ALA A 55 5.15 -0.51 13.92
CA ALA A 55 5.89 -0.51 15.19
C ALA A 55 7.40 -0.72 15.01
N GLY A 56 7.80 -1.50 13.99
CA GLY A 56 9.20 -1.67 13.59
C GLY A 56 9.80 -0.46 12.86
N GLY A 57 9.01 0.59 12.61
CA GLY A 57 9.44 1.81 11.95
C GLY A 57 9.65 1.68 10.43
N TYR A 58 9.22 0.58 9.82
CA TYR A 58 9.44 0.29 8.40
C TYR A 58 8.78 1.32 7.47
N TRP A 59 7.69 1.92 7.92
CA TRP A 59 6.97 2.97 7.19
C TRP A 59 7.44 4.40 7.53
N ASN A 60 8.22 4.58 8.59
CA ASN A 60 8.64 5.90 9.12
C ASN A 60 10.12 6.22 8.92
N ARG A 61 10.83 5.37 8.20
CA ARG A 61 12.26 5.56 7.93
C ARG A 61 12.48 5.62 6.43
N GLY A 62 13.49 6.38 6.02
CA GLY A 62 13.90 6.49 4.63
C GLY A 62 12.81 7.01 3.69
N ALA A 63 12.63 6.34 2.55
CA ALA A 63 11.84 6.82 1.41
C ALA A 63 10.59 5.96 1.13
N SER A 64 9.74 5.77 2.14
CA SER A 64 8.41 5.17 1.94
C SER A 64 7.55 6.06 1.04
N ALA A 65 6.81 5.49 0.09
CA ALA A 65 6.00 6.28 -0.85
C ALA A 65 4.88 5.46 -1.49
N PHE A 66 3.86 6.16 -2.00
CA PHE A 66 3.02 5.64 -3.08
C PHE A 66 3.80 5.72 -4.39
N VAL A 67 4.01 4.57 -5.02
CA VAL A 67 4.91 4.44 -6.19
C VAL A 67 4.21 3.93 -7.43
N ILE A 68 3.12 3.20 -7.28
CA ILE A 68 2.40 2.57 -8.39
C ILE A 68 0.96 3.07 -8.38
N ASN A 69 0.50 3.47 -9.57
CA ASN A 69 -0.90 3.73 -9.87
C ASN A 69 -1.31 2.84 -11.04
N ALA A 70 -1.98 1.73 -10.75
CA ALA A 70 -2.42 0.76 -11.75
C ALA A 70 -3.84 1.06 -12.28
N GLY A 71 -4.35 2.27 -12.06
CA GLY A 71 -5.69 2.73 -12.45
C GLY A 71 -6.83 2.18 -11.59
N HIS A 72 -6.69 0.97 -11.02
CA HIS A 72 -7.66 0.34 -10.13
C HIS A 72 -7.18 0.25 -8.68
N VAL A 73 -5.88 0.42 -8.44
CA VAL A 73 -5.25 0.50 -7.11
C VAL A 73 -4.13 1.54 -7.08
N LEU A 74 -3.92 2.15 -5.92
CA LEU A 74 -2.68 2.85 -5.55
C LEU A 74 -1.86 1.94 -4.64
N GLN A 75 -0.60 1.69 -4.96
CA GLN A 75 0.26 0.84 -4.15
C GLN A 75 1.39 1.66 -3.51
N ALA A 76 1.48 1.50 -2.19
CA ALA A 76 2.51 2.04 -1.33
C ALA A 76 3.57 0.98 -1.04
N CYS A 77 4.81 1.45 -0.95
CA CYS A 77 5.95 0.61 -0.62
C CYS A 77 6.70 1.20 0.59
N PRO A 78 7.15 0.35 1.53
CA PRO A 78 7.97 0.81 2.65
C PRO A 78 9.41 1.05 2.17
N HIS A 79 10.18 1.85 2.91
CA HIS A 79 11.62 1.94 2.66
C HIS A 79 12.28 0.56 2.78
N PRO A 80 13.24 0.23 1.89
CA PRO A 80 13.90 1.10 0.91
C PRO A 80 13.39 0.97 -0.54
N CYS A 81 12.08 0.86 -0.77
CA CYS A 81 11.56 0.58 -2.11
C CYS A 81 12.06 1.54 -3.21
N LEU A 82 12.01 2.87 -3.00
CA LEU A 82 12.47 3.86 -3.99
C LEU A 82 13.98 3.79 -4.26
N GLU A 83 14.74 3.13 -3.39
CA GLU A 83 16.18 2.93 -3.59
C GLU A 83 16.48 1.67 -4.40
N HIS A 84 15.49 0.81 -4.65
CA HIS A 84 15.64 -0.41 -5.42
C HIS A 84 15.77 -0.15 -6.92
N GLU A 85 16.62 -0.92 -7.60
CA GLU A 85 16.89 -0.77 -9.05
C GLU A 85 15.61 -0.89 -9.91
N ASP A 86 14.67 -1.76 -9.54
CA ASP A 86 13.41 -1.94 -10.29
C ASP A 86 12.47 -0.72 -10.21
N LEU A 87 12.73 0.22 -9.29
CA LEU A 87 12.03 1.51 -9.17
C LEU A 87 12.95 2.70 -9.53
N GLY A 88 14.10 2.44 -10.16
CA GLY A 88 15.04 3.49 -10.62
C GLY A 88 16.14 3.87 -9.62
N GLY A 89 16.24 3.15 -8.50
CA GLY A 89 17.29 3.36 -7.50
C GLY A 89 18.61 2.65 -7.82
N ARG A 90 19.48 2.48 -6.81
CA ARG A 90 20.83 1.90 -6.91
C ARG A 90 21.04 0.63 -6.07
N MET A 91 20.06 0.27 -5.26
CA MET A 91 20.09 -0.91 -4.40
C MET A 91 19.71 -2.13 -5.22
N SER A 92 20.62 -3.11 -5.26
CA SER A 92 20.37 -4.43 -5.82
C SER A 92 19.97 -5.42 -4.74
N GLY A 93 19.31 -6.50 -5.13
CA GLY A 93 18.94 -7.61 -4.24
C GLY A 93 17.47 -7.57 -3.84
N TYR A 94 17.15 -8.06 -2.64
CA TYR A 94 15.78 -7.99 -2.12
C TYR A 94 15.66 -6.75 -1.20
N PRO A 95 14.80 -5.76 -1.53
CA PRO A 95 14.79 -4.49 -0.81
C PRO A 95 14.37 -4.66 0.66
N TYR A 96 13.58 -5.69 0.97
CA TYR A 96 13.01 -5.90 2.31
C TYR A 96 13.78 -6.96 3.13
N THR A 97 15.11 -6.99 2.99
CA THR A 97 15.94 -8.03 3.64
C THR A 97 15.82 -8.02 5.16
N ASP A 98 15.70 -6.85 5.79
CA ASP A 98 15.53 -6.75 7.23
C ASP A 98 14.11 -7.08 7.69
N MET A 99 13.07 -6.65 6.96
CA MET A 99 11.69 -7.10 7.20
C MET A 99 11.60 -8.62 7.13
N LYS A 100 12.24 -9.24 6.13
CA LYS A 100 12.26 -10.70 5.97
C LYS A 100 12.96 -11.41 7.11
N ARG A 101 14.07 -10.87 7.59
CA ARG A 101 14.76 -11.39 8.77
C ARG A 101 13.85 -11.39 10.00
N ASP A 102 13.01 -10.35 10.12
CA ASP A 102 12.08 -10.18 11.23
C ASP A 102 10.74 -10.90 11.00
N GLY A 103 10.54 -11.54 9.84
CA GLY A 103 9.31 -12.24 9.47
C GLY A 103 8.14 -11.31 9.16
N LEU A 104 8.43 -10.07 8.72
CA LEU A 104 7.47 -9.00 8.48
C LEU A 104 7.30 -8.64 7.01
N ASP A 105 7.98 -9.32 6.09
CA ASP A 105 7.96 -8.98 4.67
C ASP A 105 6.71 -9.50 3.94
N VAL A 106 6.13 -10.63 4.34
CA VAL A 106 4.94 -11.19 3.68
C VAL A 106 3.97 -11.85 4.65
N VAL A 107 2.71 -11.96 4.26
CA VAL A 107 1.73 -12.80 4.97
C VAL A 107 2.09 -14.28 4.86
N SER A 108 1.77 -15.05 5.90
CA SER A 108 2.01 -16.50 5.95
C SER A 108 1.02 -17.27 5.08
N TYR A 109 -0.17 -16.71 4.87
CA TYR A 109 -1.24 -17.21 4.01
C TYR A 109 -2.11 -16.03 3.57
N GLN A 110 -2.83 -16.21 2.47
CA GLN A 110 -3.72 -15.20 1.92
C GLN A 110 -5.03 -15.16 2.71
N GLU A 111 -5.01 -14.42 3.82
CA GLU A 111 -6.16 -14.26 4.71
C GLU A 111 -7.30 -13.52 4.01
N TYR A 112 -8.55 -13.96 4.22
CA TYR A 112 -9.71 -13.36 3.58
C TYR A 112 -10.91 -13.28 4.53
N SER A 113 -11.65 -12.18 4.45
CA SER A 113 -12.90 -11.98 5.16
C SER A 113 -13.92 -11.28 4.27
N THR A 114 -15.14 -11.82 4.18
CA THR A 114 -16.24 -11.17 3.46
C THR A 114 -16.69 -9.85 4.09
N MET A 115 -16.25 -9.54 5.31
CA MET A 115 -16.46 -8.24 5.94
C MET A 115 -15.51 -7.15 5.42
N TYR A 116 -14.40 -7.56 4.80
CA TYR A 116 -13.41 -6.68 4.19
C TYR A 116 -13.21 -7.04 2.71
N PRO A 117 -14.27 -6.88 1.88
CA PRO A 117 -14.18 -7.10 0.44
C PRO A 117 -13.29 -6.05 -0.23
N HIS A 118 -12.94 -6.30 -1.48
CA HIS A 118 -12.09 -5.45 -2.31
C HIS A 118 -12.86 -4.26 -2.91
N LEU A 119 -13.57 -3.51 -2.08
CA LEU A 119 -14.34 -2.34 -2.50
C LEU A 119 -13.45 -1.10 -2.61
N ARG A 120 -13.95 -0.06 -3.28
CA ARG A 120 -13.27 1.24 -3.33
C ARG A 120 -12.91 1.72 -1.92
N TYR A 121 -11.69 2.21 -1.77
CA TYR A 121 -11.06 2.67 -0.54
C TYR A 121 -10.80 1.63 0.53
N THR A 122 -10.92 0.34 0.24
CA THR A 122 -10.35 -0.69 1.13
C THR A 122 -8.86 -0.85 0.87
N ILE A 123 -8.12 -1.31 1.89
CA ILE A 123 -6.67 -1.49 1.82
C ILE A 123 -6.29 -2.95 2.00
N GLY A 124 -5.24 -3.39 1.32
CA GLY A 124 -4.76 -4.77 1.41
C GLY A 124 -3.29 -4.92 1.03
N TYR A 125 -2.71 -6.09 1.24
CA TYR A 125 -1.32 -6.34 0.83
C TYR A 125 -1.23 -6.63 -0.66
N ALA A 126 -0.24 -6.06 -1.33
CA ALA A 126 0.05 -6.30 -2.75
C ALA A 126 0.93 -7.54 -2.94
N GLY A 127 0.98 -8.06 -4.17
CA GLY A 127 1.82 -9.20 -4.56
C GLY A 127 1.15 -10.57 -4.46
N ARG A 128 1.58 -11.49 -5.32
CA ARG A 128 1.22 -12.92 -5.31
C ARG A 128 2.46 -13.74 -5.71
N PRO A 129 2.61 -14.99 -5.26
CA PRO A 129 1.70 -15.77 -4.40
C PRO A 129 1.81 -15.43 -2.91
N ARG A 130 2.75 -14.56 -2.50
CA ARG A 130 2.91 -14.09 -1.12
C ARG A 130 2.72 -12.57 -1.12
N SER A 131 1.74 -12.09 -0.35
CA SER A 131 1.40 -10.67 -0.31
C SER A 131 2.21 -9.94 0.76
N GLY A 132 2.66 -8.73 0.47
CA GLY A 132 3.48 -7.88 1.33
C GLY A 132 4.90 -7.63 0.79
N PRO A 133 5.65 -6.69 1.39
CA PRO A 133 5.22 -5.83 2.50
C PRO A 133 4.45 -4.60 2.04
N GLU A 134 4.42 -4.37 0.72
CA GLU A 134 3.67 -3.32 0.07
C GLU A 134 2.17 -3.49 0.34
N PHE A 135 1.48 -2.38 0.57
CA PHE A 135 0.02 -2.35 0.64
C PHE A 135 -0.54 -1.51 -0.49
N TYR A 136 -1.80 -1.73 -0.82
CA TYR A 136 -2.53 -0.94 -1.79
C TYR A 136 -3.81 -0.35 -1.20
N ILE A 137 -4.35 0.66 -1.86
CA ILE A 137 -5.68 1.22 -1.68
C ILE A 137 -6.47 0.99 -2.96
N ASN A 138 -7.63 0.33 -2.85
CA ASN A 138 -8.53 0.14 -3.98
C ASN A 138 -9.12 1.48 -4.45
N LEU A 139 -9.06 1.76 -5.74
CA LEU A 139 -9.68 2.94 -6.36
C LEU A 139 -11.08 2.63 -6.93
N MET A 140 -11.46 1.36 -7.00
CA MET A 140 -12.76 0.87 -7.45
C MET A 140 -13.12 -0.47 -6.79
N ASP A 141 -14.27 -1.05 -7.15
CA ASP A 141 -14.62 -2.42 -6.72
C ASP A 141 -13.80 -3.44 -7.50
N ASN A 142 -12.76 -3.96 -6.85
CA ASN A 142 -11.82 -4.96 -7.35
C ASN A 142 -12.16 -6.37 -6.85
N THR A 143 -13.40 -6.64 -6.42
CA THR A 143 -13.81 -7.99 -5.96
C THR A 143 -13.57 -9.05 -7.02
N LEU A 144 -13.72 -8.69 -8.30
CA LEU A 144 -13.49 -9.63 -9.41
C LEU A 144 -12.01 -9.89 -9.67
N ASP A 145 -11.12 -8.95 -9.38
CA ASP A 145 -9.69 -9.08 -9.68
C ASP A 145 -8.92 -9.65 -8.49
N HIS A 146 -9.25 -9.16 -7.29
CA HIS A 146 -8.53 -9.40 -6.06
C HIS A 146 -9.29 -10.27 -5.06
N GLY A 147 -10.61 -10.43 -5.20
CA GLY A 147 -11.45 -11.27 -4.34
C GLY A 147 -11.33 -12.76 -4.64
N THR A 148 -12.14 -13.55 -3.94
CA THR A 148 -12.06 -15.02 -4.03
C THR A 148 -12.59 -15.53 -5.36
N ARG A 149 -12.24 -16.78 -5.68
CA ARG A 149 -12.80 -17.47 -6.82
C ARG A 149 -14.32 -17.59 -6.72
N GLU A 150 -14.84 -17.96 -5.55
CA GLU A 150 -16.29 -18.13 -5.31
C GLU A 150 -17.06 -16.83 -5.53
N GLU A 151 -16.52 -15.71 -5.05
CA GLU A 151 -17.13 -14.39 -5.26
C GLU A 151 -17.14 -13.99 -6.73
N ARG A 152 -16.05 -14.29 -7.45
CA ARG A 152 -15.93 -14.07 -8.89
C ARG A 152 -16.93 -14.92 -9.67
N GLU A 153 -17.02 -16.21 -9.37
CA GLU A 153 -17.98 -17.15 -9.95
C GLU A 153 -19.43 -16.71 -9.67
N PHE A 154 -19.73 -16.28 -8.44
CA PHE A 154 -21.05 -15.79 -8.05
C PHE A 154 -21.45 -14.53 -8.82
N ARG A 155 -20.54 -13.53 -8.91
CA ARG A 155 -20.82 -12.25 -9.56
C ARG A 155 -20.89 -12.34 -11.09
N MET A 156 -20.02 -13.12 -11.71
CA MET A 156 -19.98 -13.26 -13.18
C MET A 156 -20.98 -14.31 -13.71
N GLY A 157 -21.42 -15.23 -12.85
CA GLY A 157 -22.13 -16.45 -13.24
C GLY A 157 -21.24 -17.43 -14.03
N PRO A 158 -21.70 -18.67 -14.26
CA PRO A 158 -20.86 -19.72 -14.85
C PRO A 158 -20.30 -19.39 -16.24
N ARG A 159 -21.09 -18.71 -17.08
CA ARG A 159 -20.66 -18.31 -18.44
C ARG A 159 -19.70 -17.14 -18.42
N GLY A 160 -19.94 -16.14 -17.57
CA GLY A 160 -19.07 -14.97 -17.45
C GLY A 160 -17.71 -15.38 -16.89
N HIS A 161 -17.71 -16.21 -15.85
CA HIS A 161 -16.48 -16.74 -15.26
C HIS A 161 -15.66 -17.56 -16.27
N ALA A 162 -16.30 -18.46 -17.04
CA ALA A 162 -15.60 -19.24 -18.06
C ALA A 162 -15.00 -18.38 -19.18
N ALA A 163 -15.69 -17.31 -19.60
CA ALA A 163 -15.17 -16.37 -20.59
C ALA A 163 -13.97 -15.58 -20.03
N TRP A 164 -14.09 -15.04 -18.82
CA TRP A 164 -13.02 -14.33 -18.13
C TRP A 164 -11.79 -15.22 -17.93
N ALA A 165 -11.96 -16.46 -17.44
CA ALA A 165 -10.85 -17.39 -17.23
C ALA A 165 -10.15 -17.74 -18.56
N LYS A 166 -10.90 -17.89 -19.64
CA LYS A 166 -10.33 -18.11 -20.97
C LYS A 166 -9.50 -16.91 -21.45
N GLU A 167 -9.92 -15.69 -21.15
CA GLU A 167 -9.17 -14.49 -21.50
C GLU A 167 -7.92 -14.33 -20.63
N ALA A 168 -8.07 -14.44 -19.31
CA ALA A 168 -7.00 -14.27 -18.33
C ALA A 168 -5.90 -15.35 -18.45
N PHE A 169 -6.28 -16.60 -18.75
CA PHE A 169 -5.34 -17.74 -18.75
C PHE A 169 -5.17 -18.41 -20.12
N GLY A 170 -6.15 -18.33 -21.00
CA GLY A 170 -6.13 -19.00 -22.32
C GLY A 170 -5.37 -18.22 -23.39
N GLY A 171 -4.98 -16.97 -23.13
CA GLY A 171 -4.23 -16.11 -24.03
C GLY A 171 -2.70 -16.29 -23.96
N GLY A 172 -2.18 -17.51 -23.75
CA GLY A 172 -0.78 -17.89 -24.02
C GLY A 172 0.38 -17.10 -23.36
N GLY A 173 0.13 -16.07 -22.54
CA GLY A 173 1.15 -15.12 -22.10
C GLY A 173 1.72 -15.36 -20.70
N TRP A 174 1.04 -16.15 -19.86
CA TRP A 174 1.42 -16.35 -18.45
C TRP A 174 1.81 -17.80 -18.10
N GLY A 175 2.00 -18.63 -19.12
CA GLY A 175 2.49 -19.99 -18.97
C GLY A 175 3.73 -20.19 -19.84
N GLY A 176 4.91 -19.94 -19.29
CA GLY A 176 6.14 -20.49 -19.86
C GLY A 176 5.99 -22.00 -20.04
N GLU A 177 6.42 -22.51 -21.18
CA GLU A 177 6.38 -23.93 -21.57
C GLU A 177 6.92 -24.82 -20.44
N GLY A 178 6.05 -25.37 -19.59
CA GLY A 178 6.47 -26.19 -18.46
C GLY A 178 5.40 -26.51 -17.41
N GLY A 179 4.30 -25.75 -17.35
CA GLY A 179 3.16 -26.04 -16.47
C GLY A 179 2.38 -27.28 -16.95
N ARG A 180 2.32 -28.34 -16.12
CA ARG A 180 1.50 -29.53 -16.38
C ARG A 180 0.03 -29.14 -16.47
N GLY A 181 -0.69 -29.74 -17.42
CA GLY A 181 -2.05 -29.36 -17.86
C GLY A 181 -3.19 -29.50 -16.85
N ASP A 182 -2.90 -29.53 -15.55
CA ASP A 182 -3.87 -29.59 -14.46
C ASP A 182 -4.11 -28.18 -13.87
N ASP A 183 -3.17 -27.24 -14.06
CA ASP A 183 -3.26 -25.83 -13.59
C ASP A 183 -3.98 -24.89 -14.59
N ALA A 184 -4.27 -25.38 -15.81
CA ALA A 184 -4.91 -24.60 -16.87
C ALA A 184 -6.42 -24.37 -16.66
N ALA A 185 -7.00 -24.97 -15.62
CA ALA A 185 -8.37 -24.74 -15.18
C ALA A 185 -8.46 -23.60 -14.15
N GLY A 186 -7.72 -22.50 -14.35
CA GLY A 186 -7.73 -21.34 -13.48
C GLY A 186 -7.40 -21.72 -12.03
N GLY A 187 -6.16 -22.20 -11.80
CA GLY A 187 -5.68 -22.56 -10.47
C GLY A 187 -6.10 -21.53 -9.43
N ASP A 188 -6.54 -22.00 -8.26
CA ASP A 188 -7.20 -21.21 -7.22
C ASP A 188 -6.37 -19.95 -6.92
N ILE A 189 -6.75 -18.86 -7.58
CA ILE A 189 -6.14 -17.57 -7.35
C ILE A 189 -6.58 -17.16 -5.96
N GLU A 190 -5.66 -17.28 -5.01
CA GLU A 190 -5.91 -16.83 -3.65
C GLU A 190 -6.20 -15.32 -3.65
N PRO A 191 -7.20 -14.87 -2.86
CA PRO A 191 -7.55 -13.46 -2.78
C PRO A 191 -6.38 -12.65 -2.20
N TYR A 192 -6.35 -11.34 -2.47
CA TYR A 192 -5.43 -10.48 -1.71
C TYR A 192 -5.99 -10.26 -0.30
N PRO A 193 -5.14 -10.12 0.73
CA PRO A 193 -5.60 -9.89 2.09
C PRO A 193 -6.00 -8.42 2.23
N CYS A 194 -7.31 -8.16 2.19
CA CYS A 194 -7.86 -6.84 2.43
C CYS A 194 -8.20 -6.69 3.92
N PHE A 195 -7.51 -5.78 4.61
CA PHE A 195 -7.47 -5.73 6.07
C PHE A 195 -7.84 -4.37 6.67
N GLY A 196 -8.41 -3.46 5.87
CA GLY A 196 -8.85 -2.16 6.38
C GLY A 196 -9.52 -1.31 5.32
N LYS A 197 -9.81 -0.05 5.67
CA LYS A 197 -10.40 0.93 4.76
C LYS A 197 -10.06 2.37 5.15
N VAL A 198 -10.06 3.26 4.18
CA VAL A 198 -10.01 4.70 4.40
C VAL A 198 -11.28 5.15 5.11
N ILE A 199 -11.12 6.00 6.12
CA ILE A 199 -12.22 6.67 6.83
C ILE A 199 -12.12 8.20 6.80
N ARG A 200 -10.95 8.75 6.44
CA ARG A 200 -10.69 10.19 6.22
C ARG A 200 -9.55 10.34 5.19
N GLY A 201 -9.56 11.45 4.44
CA GLY A 201 -8.55 11.73 3.41
C GLY A 201 -8.87 11.10 2.06
N PHE A 202 -10.15 10.90 1.74
CA PHE A 202 -10.58 10.34 0.44
C PHE A 202 -10.17 11.25 -0.73
N ASP A 203 -10.23 12.56 -0.54
CA ASP A 203 -9.78 13.58 -1.48
C ASP A 203 -8.27 13.47 -1.74
N VAL A 204 -7.48 13.23 -0.69
CA VAL A 204 -6.03 12.99 -0.81
C VAL A 204 -5.76 11.74 -1.64
N VAL A 205 -6.45 10.62 -1.37
CA VAL A 205 -6.33 9.38 -2.16
C VAL A 205 -6.71 9.62 -3.63
N ASP A 206 -7.83 10.29 -3.88
CA ASP A 206 -8.30 10.59 -5.23
C ASP A 206 -7.36 11.55 -5.98
N GLU A 207 -6.63 12.41 -5.27
CA GLU A 207 -5.63 13.29 -5.86
C GLU A 207 -4.37 12.54 -6.26
N ILE A 208 -3.81 11.69 -5.40
CA ILE A 208 -2.68 10.81 -5.74
C ILE A 208 -3.04 9.94 -6.97
N ALA A 209 -4.29 9.47 -7.05
CA ALA A 209 -4.79 8.67 -8.16
C ALA A 209 -4.82 9.40 -9.52
N LYS A 210 -4.78 10.74 -9.53
CA LYS A 210 -4.64 11.54 -10.77
C LYS A 210 -3.18 11.65 -11.22
N GLY A 211 -2.23 11.26 -10.38
CA GLY A 211 -0.80 11.32 -10.68
C GLY A 211 -0.46 10.58 -11.97
N MET A 212 0.36 11.22 -12.80
CA MET A 212 0.80 10.64 -14.07
C MET A 212 1.72 9.45 -13.85
N THR A 213 1.54 8.41 -14.65
CA THR A 213 2.41 7.23 -14.67
C THR A 213 3.28 7.19 -15.92
N ARG A 214 4.29 6.31 -15.92
CA ARG A 214 5.16 6.07 -17.08
C ARG A 214 4.39 5.66 -18.34
N ALA A 215 3.23 5.02 -18.19
CA ALA A 215 2.35 4.60 -19.29
C ALA A 215 1.89 5.77 -20.17
N LEU A 216 1.83 6.99 -19.62
CA LEU A 216 1.40 8.20 -20.32
C LEU A 216 2.54 8.90 -21.07
N LEU A 217 3.79 8.54 -20.80
CA LEU A 217 4.92 9.11 -21.53
C LEU A 217 4.89 8.64 -22.99
N PRO A 218 5.21 9.50 -23.96
CA PRO A 218 5.39 9.08 -25.35
C PRO A 218 6.37 7.91 -25.40
N LYS A 219 5.94 6.79 -25.96
CA LYS A 219 6.85 5.69 -26.26
C LYS A 219 7.83 6.22 -27.30
N GLY A 220 9.05 6.54 -26.88
CA GLY A 220 10.11 6.91 -27.81
C GLY A 220 10.27 5.78 -28.84
N ASN A 221 10.65 6.11 -30.06
CA ASN A 221 10.93 5.14 -31.12
C ASN A 221 12.16 4.23 -30.80
N ASP A 222 12.67 4.28 -29.57
CA ASP A 222 13.76 3.45 -29.06
C ASP A 222 13.26 2.05 -28.67
N GLU A 223 12.48 1.40 -29.53
CA GLU A 223 12.42 -0.07 -29.60
C GLU A 223 13.74 -0.64 -30.19
N GLY A 224 14.85 0.08 -29.98
CA GLY A 224 16.19 -0.32 -30.39
C GLY A 224 16.60 -1.59 -29.68
N GLU A 225 16.37 -2.71 -30.35
CA GLU A 225 16.94 -4.02 -30.10
C GLU A 225 18.43 -3.87 -29.70
N GLY A 226 18.76 -4.07 -28.41
CA GLY A 226 20.17 -4.33 -28.06
C GLY A 226 20.67 -3.95 -26.66
N GLY A 227 19.95 -3.17 -25.86
CA GLY A 227 20.43 -2.78 -24.53
C GLY A 227 19.66 -3.49 -23.41
N GLY A 228 20.30 -4.41 -22.67
CA GLY A 228 19.69 -5.16 -21.55
C GLY A 228 19.30 -4.36 -20.31
N ALA A 229 18.93 -3.09 -20.44
CA ALA A 229 18.37 -2.30 -19.35
C ALA A 229 16.97 -2.83 -19.03
N ARG A 230 16.71 -3.17 -17.75
CA ARG A 230 15.38 -3.60 -17.31
C ARG A 230 14.37 -2.50 -17.61
N ARG A 231 13.32 -2.85 -18.34
CA ARG A 231 12.19 -1.95 -18.57
C ARG A 231 11.44 -1.78 -17.25
N LEU A 232 11.35 -0.54 -16.79
CA LEU A 232 10.55 -0.16 -15.61
C LEU A 232 9.06 -0.37 -15.90
N ASP A 233 8.28 -0.67 -14.85
CA ASP A 233 6.84 -0.87 -14.95
C ASP A 233 6.13 0.42 -15.43
N ASP A 234 5.21 0.28 -16.39
CA ASP A 234 4.47 1.40 -16.99
C ASP A 234 3.53 2.08 -15.94
N ASN A 235 3.16 1.38 -14.86
CA ASN A 235 2.27 1.90 -13.81
C ASN A 235 2.99 2.72 -12.73
N ILE A 236 4.32 2.83 -12.78
CA ILE A 236 5.08 3.65 -11.82
C ILE A 236 4.70 5.12 -11.99
N LEU A 237 4.40 5.79 -10.88
CA LEU A 237 4.18 7.23 -10.82
C LEU A 237 5.45 7.98 -11.23
N LEU A 238 5.31 8.99 -12.08
CA LEU A 238 6.43 9.86 -12.46
C LEU A 238 6.95 10.66 -11.26
N ARG A 239 6.03 11.00 -10.33
CA ARG A 239 6.32 11.61 -9.04
C ARG A 239 5.73 10.73 -7.95
N PRO A 240 6.52 9.83 -7.35
CA PRO A 240 6.08 9.09 -6.16
C PRO A 240 5.65 10.04 -5.05
N VAL A 241 4.55 9.73 -4.37
CA VAL A 241 4.05 10.55 -3.26
C VAL A 241 4.60 10.01 -1.95
N LYS A 242 5.51 10.77 -1.35
CA LYS A 242 6.24 10.37 -0.16
C LYS A 242 5.31 10.25 1.05
N ILE A 243 5.50 9.17 1.80
CA ILE A 243 4.90 8.96 3.10
C ILE A 243 5.89 9.47 4.15
N VAL A 244 5.55 10.58 4.80
CA VAL A 244 6.38 11.24 5.80
C VAL A 244 6.31 10.50 7.13
N SER A 245 5.10 10.10 7.53
CA SER A 245 4.92 9.32 8.75
C SER A 245 3.66 8.47 8.71
N VAL A 246 3.67 7.43 9.53
CA VAL A 246 2.61 6.49 9.79
C VAL A 246 2.51 6.26 11.29
N ALA A 247 1.32 6.47 11.84
CA ALA A 247 1.08 6.33 13.27
C ALA A 247 -0.14 5.45 13.58
N ILE A 248 -0.04 4.67 14.65
CA ILE A 248 -1.17 3.93 15.22
C ILE A 248 -1.96 4.92 16.08
N LEU A 249 -3.24 5.06 15.79
CA LEU A 249 -4.16 5.86 16.60
C LEU A 249 -4.98 4.93 17.48
N GLU A 250 -4.89 5.10 18.78
CA GLU A 250 -5.73 4.40 19.75
C GLU A 250 -7.00 5.21 20.04
N ASN A 251 -8.13 4.53 20.23
CA ASN A 251 -9.41 5.15 20.64
C ASN A 251 -9.86 6.33 19.75
N TYR A 252 -9.56 6.29 18.45
CA TYR A 252 -9.94 7.35 17.52
C TYR A 252 -11.46 7.54 17.48
N ASP A 253 -11.94 8.71 17.93
CA ASP A 253 -13.33 9.14 17.77
C ASP A 253 -13.45 10.06 16.54
N PRO A 254 -14.04 9.60 15.42
CA PRO A 254 -14.22 10.44 14.25
C PRO A 254 -15.17 11.63 14.49
N LYS A 255 -15.95 11.60 15.58
CA LYS A 255 -16.86 12.69 15.99
C LYS A 255 -16.28 13.55 17.10
N GLY A 256 -15.11 13.21 17.62
CA GLY A 256 -14.43 13.95 18.66
C GLY A 256 -14.23 15.39 18.18
N SER A 257 -15.02 16.31 18.72
CA SER A 257 -14.84 17.74 18.47
C SER A 257 -13.45 18.11 18.97
N GLY A 258 -12.52 18.39 18.04
CA GLY A 258 -11.10 18.59 18.30
C GLY A 258 -10.81 19.43 19.54
N ASN A 259 -10.53 18.75 20.64
CA ASN A 259 -10.01 19.35 21.85
C ASN A 259 -8.86 18.46 22.34
N ASP A 260 -7.89 18.24 21.45
CA ASP A 260 -6.57 17.72 21.82
C ASP A 260 -5.82 18.80 22.60
N SER A 261 -6.23 18.97 23.85
CA SER A 261 -5.44 19.67 24.86
C SER A 261 -4.92 18.64 25.86
N ASN A 262 -3.60 18.43 25.83
CA ASN A 262 -2.79 17.82 26.89
C ASN A 262 -3.15 16.38 27.30
N VAL A 263 -2.52 15.41 26.64
CA VAL A 263 -2.07 14.20 27.36
C VAL A 263 -0.83 14.61 28.16
N LYS A 264 -1.05 15.06 29.40
CA LYS A 264 0.00 15.02 30.41
C LYS A 264 0.09 13.57 30.89
N GLU A 265 1.17 12.89 30.52
CA GLU A 265 1.62 11.70 31.24
C GLU A 265 2.06 12.11 32.66
N GLU A 266 1.17 11.98 33.63
CA GLU A 266 1.57 11.82 35.03
C GLU A 266 0.88 10.56 35.56
N GLY A 267 1.63 9.46 35.55
CA GLY A 267 1.23 8.18 36.12
C GLY A 267 2.43 7.48 36.72
N GLY A 268 3.08 8.13 37.68
CA GLY A 268 4.12 7.51 38.50
C GLY A 268 3.56 6.30 39.24
N LEU A 269 4.05 5.12 38.87
CA LEU A 269 3.90 3.90 39.67
C LEU A 269 4.68 4.12 40.98
N LYS A 270 3.94 4.27 42.08
CA LYS A 270 4.49 4.01 43.41
C LYS A 270 4.44 2.50 43.60
N GLU A 271 5.61 1.88 43.68
CA GLU A 271 5.76 0.56 44.27
C GLU A 271 5.46 0.69 45.76
N ASP A 272 4.34 0.13 46.20
CA ASP A 272 4.11 -0.13 47.61
C ASP A 272 4.87 -1.41 47.97
N GLU A 273 5.98 -1.22 48.68
CA GLU A 273 6.64 -2.24 49.49
C GLU A 273 5.71 -2.70 50.63
N ASP A 274 5.98 -3.92 51.11
CA ASP A 274 5.57 -4.49 52.40
C ASP A 274 4.15 -5.05 52.56
N ILE A 275 4.00 -6.37 52.33
CA ILE A 275 3.19 -7.24 53.21
C ILE A 275 3.93 -8.57 53.47
N ASN A 276 4.66 -8.56 54.59
CA ASN A 276 4.76 -9.55 55.68
C ASN A 276 4.74 -11.07 55.43
N ASP A 277 5.81 -11.67 55.97
CA ASP A 277 5.84 -12.92 56.73
C ASP A 277 4.52 -13.30 57.43
N GLU A 278 4.02 -14.52 57.19
CA GLU A 278 3.77 -15.58 58.19
C GLU A 278 2.90 -16.71 57.59
N LEU A 279 3.35 -17.96 57.85
CA LEU A 279 2.74 -19.29 57.64
C LEU A 279 3.05 -20.05 56.34
#